data_AF-A0A673Y5L5-F1
#
_entry.id   AF-A0A673Y5L5-F1
#
_cell.length_a   1.000
_cell.length_b   1.000
_cell.length_c   1.000
_cell.angle_alpha   90.00
_cell.angle_beta   90.00
_cell.angle_gamma   90.00
#
_symmetry.space_group_name_H-M   'P 1'
#
loop_
_entity.id
_entity.type
_entity.pdbx_description
1 polymer ?
#
loop_
_entity_poly.entity_id
_entity_poly.type
_entity_poly.pdbx_seq_one_letter_code
_entity_poly.pdbx_strand_id
1 'polypeptide(L)'
;MVDSQYFLPNDIGISALDCTEAFRLLSPREKLYAHYLSRSAWYGGLAVLLQTSPESASIFVLLQRLFRKQPAAQLESMATAAGLSPEEYQAFLVYAAGLYANMGNYKSFGDTKFIPNLPQEKLKALVWQSQAFQDSPSEMEALWDSCSTLLFSLEDQQKQLGLGDKGVTTYFSGNCCLEDAELAQKFLDSKNLSAYNTRLFKNKSEGKASYEVRLASAVQKDCAVEGEGETRCGRYDFEDCVFTVSRGDYAYLMKKVSENLEKAKDHAANENQKRMLEEYAQSFTFGSIEAHKEGSRFWIKDKGPIVESYIGFIESYRDPFGSRGEFEGFVAVVNKAMSERFAKLVSSAEVLLPELPWPKDFEKDRFLLPDFTSLDVLTFAGSGIPAGINIPNCDFFWSWKDLLMTSARHDDIRQSEGFKNVSLGNVLAVAYATQKDKLTFLDEEDKDMYIKWKGPSFEVQVGLHELLGHGSGKLFVQVSETPDHYPSSTKLYSWHYALGQVAFSWPPPNPDAFIGLPDGEA
;
A
#
# COMPACT_ATOMS: atom_id res chain seq x y z
N MET A 1 -10.15 -10.73 31.14
CA MET A 1 -10.86 -10.31 29.92
C MET A 1 -9.87 -9.52 29.10
N VAL A 2 -9.72 -9.86 27.83
CA VAL A 2 -8.86 -9.10 26.89
C VAL A 2 -9.55 -7.77 26.61
N ASP A 3 -8.79 -6.69 26.52
CA ASP A 3 -9.34 -5.39 26.11
C ASP A 3 -9.95 -5.52 24.71
N SER A 4 -11.16 -4.99 24.53
CA SER A 4 -11.88 -4.91 23.25
C SER A 4 -11.06 -4.30 22.11
N GLN A 5 -10.03 -3.51 22.41
CA GLN A 5 -9.13 -2.97 21.40
C GLN A 5 -8.33 -4.05 20.67
N TYR A 6 -7.94 -5.13 21.36
CA TYR A 6 -7.00 -6.15 20.87
C TYR A 6 -7.66 -7.45 20.42
N PHE A 7 -8.96 -7.46 20.19
CA PHE A 7 -9.62 -8.55 19.47
C PHE A 7 -10.62 -8.01 18.46
N LEU A 8 -11.03 -8.86 17.53
CA LEU A 8 -12.07 -8.54 16.56
C LEU A 8 -13.41 -9.09 17.07
N PRO A 9 -14.47 -8.27 17.12
CA PRO A 9 -15.75 -8.68 17.69
C PRO A 9 -16.44 -9.70 16.78
N ASN A 10 -17.20 -10.63 17.37
CA ASN A 10 -17.82 -11.74 16.65
C ASN A 10 -18.83 -11.30 15.57
N ASP A 11 -19.41 -10.10 15.73
CA ASP A 11 -20.40 -9.46 14.86
C ASP A 11 -19.77 -8.41 13.91
N ILE A 12 -18.44 -8.48 13.72
CA ILE A 12 -17.72 -7.64 12.76
C ILE A 12 -18.36 -7.73 11.37
N GLY A 13 -18.48 -6.58 10.70
CA GLY A 13 -19.07 -6.50 9.37
C GLY A 13 -18.19 -7.17 8.33
N ILE A 14 -18.77 -8.05 7.51
CA ILE A 14 -18.11 -8.65 6.35
C ILE A 14 -18.94 -8.31 5.12
N SER A 15 -18.28 -7.90 4.04
CA SER A 15 -18.93 -7.56 2.77
C SER A 15 -18.09 -8.09 1.62
N ALA A 16 -18.77 -8.60 0.59
CA ALA A 16 -18.12 -9.10 -0.61
C ALA A 16 -17.98 -7.96 -1.63
N LEU A 17 -16.79 -7.83 -2.20
CA LEU A 17 -16.58 -6.96 -3.36
C LEU A 17 -17.29 -7.55 -4.58
N ASP A 18 -18.16 -6.77 -5.21
CA ASP A 18 -18.81 -7.15 -6.46
C ASP A 18 -18.00 -6.63 -7.65
N CYS A 19 -17.56 -7.56 -8.49
CA CYS A 19 -16.90 -7.27 -9.77
C CYS A 19 -17.52 -8.11 -10.90
N THR A 20 -18.73 -8.65 -10.69
CA THR A 20 -19.33 -9.66 -11.57
C THR A 20 -19.61 -9.10 -12.96
N GLU A 21 -20.27 -7.95 -13.05
CA GLU A 21 -20.61 -7.31 -14.31
C GLU A 21 -19.37 -6.79 -15.05
N ALA A 22 -18.45 -6.12 -14.33
CA ALA A 22 -17.21 -5.63 -14.90
C ALA A 22 -16.36 -6.78 -15.49
N PHE A 23 -16.22 -7.90 -14.77
CA PHE A 23 -15.50 -9.08 -15.24
C PHE A 23 -16.20 -9.76 -16.43
N ARG A 24 -17.53 -9.80 -16.45
CA ARG A 24 -18.30 -10.39 -17.56
C ARG A 24 -18.01 -9.70 -18.89
N LEU A 25 -17.86 -8.38 -18.87
CA LEU A 25 -17.62 -7.54 -20.04
C LEU A 25 -16.21 -7.65 -20.63
N LEU A 26 -15.26 -8.27 -19.91
CA LEU A 26 -13.92 -8.51 -20.42
C LEU A 26 -13.90 -9.56 -21.54
N SER A 27 -13.13 -9.28 -22.58
CA SER A 27 -12.77 -10.24 -23.63
C SER A 27 -11.94 -11.40 -23.06
N PRO A 28 -11.85 -12.55 -23.77
CA PRO A 28 -11.02 -13.67 -23.32
C PRO A 28 -9.54 -13.29 -23.09
N ARG A 29 -8.98 -12.40 -23.90
CA ARG A 29 -7.60 -11.89 -23.74
C ARG A 29 -7.45 -11.06 -22.47
N GLU A 30 -8.38 -10.12 -22.23
CA GLU A 30 -8.36 -9.28 -21.03
C GLU A 30 -8.58 -10.10 -19.75
N LYS A 31 -9.39 -11.16 -19.80
CA LYS A 31 -9.55 -12.10 -18.69
C LYS A 31 -8.24 -12.83 -18.36
N LEU A 32 -7.49 -13.26 -19.38
CA LEU A 32 -6.17 -13.88 -19.17
C LEU A 32 -5.15 -12.87 -18.64
N TYR A 33 -5.15 -11.65 -19.16
CA TYR A 33 -4.34 -10.55 -18.65
C TYR A 33 -4.61 -10.30 -17.17
N ALA A 34 -5.89 -10.06 -16.81
CA ALA A 34 -6.33 -9.84 -15.43
C ALA A 34 -6.03 -11.05 -14.53
N HIS A 35 -6.14 -12.28 -15.03
CA HIS A 35 -5.84 -13.49 -14.29
C HIS A 35 -4.37 -13.56 -13.85
N TYR A 36 -3.43 -13.39 -14.77
CA TYR A 36 -2.01 -13.47 -14.45
C TYR A 36 -1.55 -12.30 -13.58
N LEU A 37 -2.07 -11.09 -13.82
CA LEU A 37 -1.82 -9.95 -12.93
C LEU A 37 -2.36 -10.21 -11.51
N SER A 38 -3.58 -10.73 -11.39
CA SER A 38 -4.19 -11.04 -10.08
C SER A 38 -3.37 -12.10 -9.34
N ARG A 39 -2.86 -13.12 -10.04
CA ARG A 39 -1.95 -14.11 -9.44
C ARG A 39 -0.66 -13.47 -8.96
N SER A 40 -0.09 -12.58 -9.76
CA SER A 40 1.12 -11.84 -9.38
C SER A 40 0.90 -11.04 -8.10
N ALA A 41 -0.20 -10.27 -8.04
CA ALA A 41 -0.60 -9.50 -6.86
C ALA A 41 -0.75 -10.40 -5.62
N TRP A 42 -1.52 -11.50 -5.69
CA TRP A 42 -1.71 -12.40 -4.55
C TRP A 42 -0.42 -13.09 -4.08
N TYR A 43 0.48 -13.49 -5.00
CA TYR A 43 1.77 -14.05 -4.59
C TYR A 43 2.64 -13.02 -3.89
N GLY A 44 2.68 -11.80 -4.40
CA GLY A 44 3.44 -10.72 -3.81
C GLY A 44 2.87 -10.26 -2.47
N GLY A 45 1.54 -10.22 -2.33
CA GLY A 45 0.86 -9.88 -1.07
C GLY A 45 1.20 -10.82 0.10
N LEU A 46 1.66 -12.05 -0.17
CA LEU A 46 2.18 -12.93 0.88
C LEU A 46 3.48 -12.40 1.51
N ALA A 47 4.22 -11.51 0.85
CA ALA A 47 5.39 -10.86 1.44
C ALA A 47 4.98 -9.96 2.62
N VAL A 48 3.75 -9.43 2.63
CA VAL A 48 3.23 -8.57 3.70
C VAL A 48 3.17 -9.30 5.05
N LEU A 49 2.95 -10.62 5.04
CA LEU A 49 3.05 -11.46 6.26
C LEU A 49 4.44 -11.33 6.91
N LEU A 50 5.49 -11.23 6.09
CA LEU A 50 6.87 -11.09 6.54
C LEU A 50 7.26 -9.63 6.82
N GLN A 51 6.47 -8.66 6.33
CA GLN A 51 6.61 -7.22 6.61
C GLN A 51 5.80 -6.77 7.85
N THR A 52 4.87 -7.61 8.34
CA THR A 52 4.01 -7.27 9.49
C THR A 52 4.61 -7.71 10.82
N SER A 53 4.83 -9.02 11.02
CA SER A 53 5.31 -9.53 12.31
C SER A 53 6.07 -10.86 12.17
N PRO A 54 6.94 -11.23 13.13
CA PRO A 54 7.69 -12.49 13.07
C PRO A 54 6.80 -13.74 12.97
N GLU A 55 5.64 -13.73 13.62
CA GLU A 55 4.72 -14.87 13.73
C GLU A 55 3.66 -14.92 12.63
N SER A 56 3.39 -13.81 11.93
CA SER A 56 2.29 -13.69 10.95
C SER A 56 2.32 -14.77 9.87
N ALA A 57 3.50 -15.05 9.29
CA ALA A 57 3.65 -16.09 8.28
C ALA A 57 3.36 -17.51 8.82
N SER A 58 3.84 -17.83 10.03
CA SER A 58 3.57 -19.12 10.66
C SER A 58 2.09 -19.31 10.98
N ILE A 59 1.42 -18.27 11.49
CA ILE A 59 -0.02 -18.32 11.75
C ILE A 59 -0.79 -18.51 10.45
N PHE A 60 -0.43 -17.79 9.38
CA PHE A 60 -1.04 -17.98 8.06
C PHE A 60 -0.90 -19.42 7.57
N VAL A 61 0.29 -20.02 7.67
CA VAL A 61 0.53 -21.40 7.25
C VAL A 61 -0.27 -22.40 8.10
N LEU A 62 -0.35 -22.19 9.42
CA LEU A 62 -1.17 -23.00 10.32
C LEU A 62 -2.64 -22.97 9.90
N LEU A 63 -3.21 -21.78 9.69
CA LEU A 63 -4.60 -21.60 9.27
C LEU A 63 -4.85 -22.17 7.86
N GLN A 64 -3.89 -22.04 6.94
CA GLN A 64 -4.00 -22.61 5.60
C GLN A 64 -4.02 -24.15 5.62
N ARG A 65 -3.21 -24.78 6.48
CA ARG A 65 -3.24 -26.24 6.66
C ARG A 65 -4.57 -26.68 7.27
N LEU A 66 -4.99 -25.96 8.31
CA LEU A 66 -6.36 -25.72 8.79
C LEU A 66 -7.43 -26.00 7.74
N PHE A 67 -7.73 -24.92 7.02
CA PHE A 67 -8.91 -24.82 6.17
C PHE A 67 -8.77 -25.59 4.85
N ARG A 68 -7.55 -25.93 4.43
CA ARG A 68 -7.34 -26.77 3.23
C ARG A 68 -7.75 -28.22 3.44
N LYS A 69 -7.57 -28.74 4.67
CA LYS A 69 -7.99 -30.09 5.00
C LYS A 69 -9.46 -30.15 5.40
N GLN A 70 -9.95 -29.12 6.08
CA GLN A 70 -11.32 -29.07 6.56
C GLN A 70 -11.91 -27.66 6.37
N PRO A 71 -12.93 -27.51 5.51
CA PRO A 71 -13.68 -26.26 5.41
C PRO A 71 -14.29 -25.85 6.76
N ALA A 72 -14.56 -24.55 6.95
CA ALA A 72 -15.09 -23.99 8.20
C ALA A 72 -16.33 -24.74 8.72
N ALA A 73 -17.27 -25.12 7.85
CA ALA A 73 -18.45 -25.87 8.27
C ALA A 73 -18.13 -27.27 8.82
N GLN A 74 -17.08 -27.93 8.34
CA GLN A 74 -16.68 -29.26 8.83
C GLN A 74 -15.89 -29.15 10.14
N LEU A 75 -15.08 -28.10 10.27
CA LEU A 75 -14.25 -27.86 11.45
C LEU A 75 -15.08 -27.51 12.70
N GLU A 76 -16.30 -26.98 12.53
CA GLU A 76 -17.25 -26.66 13.62
C GLU A 76 -17.61 -27.89 14.48
N SER A 77 -17.82 -29.04 13.82
CA SER A 77 -18.13 -30.29 14.52
C SER A 77 -16.98 -30.74 15.43
N MET A 78 -15.73 -30.52 15.01
CA MET A 78 -14.54 -30.80 15.80
C MET A 78 -14.32 -29.75 16.89
N ALA A 79 -14.62 -28.48 16.62
CA ALA A 79 -14.58 -27.43 17.63
C ALA A 79 -15.51 -27.75 18.81
N THR A 80 -16.71 -28.23 18.51
CA THR A 80 -17.67 -28.69 19.53
C THR A 80 -17.10 -29.87 20.34
N ALA A 81 -16.50 -30.86 19.66
CA ALA A 81 -15.84 -31.99 20.32
C ALA A 81 -14.60 -31.60 21.16
N ALA A 82 -13.92 -30.50 20.77
CA ALA A 82 -12.82 -29.89 21.50
C ALA A 82 -13.29 -28.97 22.66
N GLY A 83 -14.59 -28.83 22.88
CA GLY A 83 -15.16 -28.05 23.98
C GLY A 83 -15.24 -26.54 23.72
N LEU A 84 -15.20 -26.11 22.46
CA LEU A 84 -15.50 -24.74 22.07
C LEU A 84 -17.02 -24.55 22.01
N SER A 85 -17.46 -23.42 22.57
CA SER A 85 -18.80 -22.89 22.35
C SER A 85 -18.96 -22.34 20.92
N PRO A 86 -20.19 -22.19 20.41
CA PRO A 86 -20.43 -21.53 19.13
C PRO A 86 -19.81 -20.13 19.05
N GLU A 87 -19.83 -19.38 20.15
CA GLU A 87 -19.25 -18.04 20.24
C GLU A 87 -17.72 -18.06 20.15
N GLU A 88 -17.06 -19.02 20.80
CA GLU A 88 -15.60 -19.20 20.71
C GLU A 88 -15.18 -19.68 19.32
N TYR A 89 -15.98 -20.52 18.66
CA TYR A 89 -15.72 -20.94 17.30
C TYR A 89 -15.88 -19.78 16.31
N GLN A 90 -16.92 -18.96 16.48
CA GLN A 90 -17.10 -17.73 15.70
C GLN A 90 -15.93 -16.75 15.92
N ALA A 91 -15.45 -16.60 17.16
CA ALA A 91 -14.28 -15.78 17.47
C ALA A 91 -13.01 -16.27 16.74
N PHE A 92 -12.83 -17.59 16.64
CA PHE A 92 -11.74 -18.19 15.86
C PHE A 92 -11.88 -17.90 14.36
N LEU A 93 -13.08 -18.06 13.78
CA LEU A 93 -13.32 -17.74 12.38
C LEU A 93 -13.09 -16.26 12.07
N VAL A 94 -13.55 -15.37 12.95
CA VAL A 94 -13.32 -13.93 12.85
C VAL A 94 -11.83 -13.60 12.94
N TYR A 95 -11.09 -14.23 13.84
CA TYR A 95 -9.64 -14.08 13.91
C TYR A 95 -8.95 -14.49 12.61
N ALA A 96 -9.30 -15.67 12.08
CA ALA A 96 -8.72 -16.17 10.83
C ALA A 96 -9.05 -15.26 9.63
N ALA A 97 -10.30 -14.79 9.54
CA ALA A 97 -10.72 -13.83 8.53
C ALA A 97 -9.96 -12.50 8.66
N GLY A 98 -9.80 -12.00 9.88
CA GLY A 98 -9.02 -10.79 10.17
C GLY A 98 -7.55 -10.92 9.73
N LEU A 99 -6.91 -12.06 10.03
CA LEU A 99 -5.54 -12.31 9.60
C LEU A 99 -5.41 -12.35 8.07
N TYR A 100 -6.34 -13.01 7.38
CA TYR A 100 -6.35 -13.04 5.92
C TYR A 100 -6.62 -11.67 5.30
N ALA A 101 -7.49 -10.87 5.91
CA ALA A 101 -7.80 -9.52 5.42
C ALA A 101 -6.64 -8.53 5.60
N ASN A 102 -5.84 -8.68 6.66
CA ASN A 102 -4.73 -7.78 6.97
C ASN A 102 -3.35 -8.29 6.51
N MET A 103 -3.28 -9.52 5.96
CA MET A 103 -2.03 -10.23 5.71
C MET A 103 -1.09 -10.23 6.93
N GLY A 104 -1.66 -10.41 8.12
CA GLY A 104 -0.94 -10.40 9.38
C GLY A 104 -1.85 -10.22 10.60
N ASN A 105 -1.29 -10.34 11.80
CA ASN A 105 -2.03 -10.22 13.08
C ASN A 105 -2.04 -8.81 13.68
N TYR A 106 -1.79 -7.78 12.86
CA TYR A 106 -1.92 -6.36 13.21
C TYR A 106 -2.87 -5.71 12.22
N LYS A 107 -3.76 -4.84 12.70
CA LYS A 107 -4.73 -4.13 11.86
C LYS A 107 -3.97 -3.17 10.93
N SER A 108 -4.21 -3.22 9.63
CA SER A 108 -3.63 -2.26 8.67
C SER A 108 -4.10 -0.84 8.95
N PHE A 109 -5.33 -0.68 9.44
CA PHE A 109 -5.83 0.60 9.95
C PHE A 109 -5.61 0.71 11.46
N GLY A 110 -4.56 1.44 11.84
CA GLY A 110 -4.22 1.76 13.23
C GLY A 110 -3.07 0.95 13.83
N ASP A 111 -2.50 -0.01 13.10
CA ASP A 111 -1.28 -0.76 13.46
C ASP A 111 -1.28 -1.41 14.85
N THR A 112 -2.46 -1.72 15.38
CA THR A 112 -2.63 -2.42 16.65
C THR A 112 -2.74 -3.92 16.45
N LYS A 113 -2.12 -4.71 17.33
CA LYS A 113 -2.24 -6.17 17.34
C LYS A 113 -3.68 -6.61 17.61
N PHE A 114 -4.09 -7.74 17.05
CA PHE A 114 -5.30 -8.42 17.46
C PHE A 114 -5.04 -9.91 17.71
N ILE A 115 -5.66 -10.45 18.75
CA ILE A 115 -5.51 -11.86 19.17
C ILE A 115 -6.85 -12.60 19.06
N PRO A 116 -6.85 -13.95 19.02
CA PRO A 116 -8.08 -14.71 19.03
C PRO A 116 -8.87 -14.48 20.33
N ASN A 117 -10.17 -14.16 20.23
CA ASN A 117 -11.05 -13.96 21.40
C ASN A 117 -11.57 -15.30 21.95
N LEU A 118 -10.67 -16.24 22.23
CA LEU A 118 -10.96 -17.53 22.84
C LEU A 118 -9.74 -18.02 23.67
N PRO A 119 -9.92 -18.95 24.62
CA PRO A 119 -8.80 -19.49 25.38
C PRO A 119 -7.78 -20.23 24.49
N GLN A 120 -6.49 -19.95 24.70
CA GLN A 120 -5.39 -20.59 23.94
C GLN A 120 -5.44 -22.13 23.99
N GLU A 121 -5.73 -22.70 25.16
CA GLU A 121 -5.81 -24.15 25.33
C GLU A 121 -6.94 -24.78 24.50
N LYS A 122 -8.05 -24.07 24.31
CA LYS A 122 -9.15 -24.53 23.47
C LYS A 122 -8.78 -24.47 21.98
N LEU A 123 -8.12 -23.39 21.54
CA LEU A 123 -7.62 -23.32 20.18
C LEU A 123 -6.60 -24.43 19.91
N LYS A 124 -5.71 -24.70 20.88
CA LYS A 124 -4.77 -25.82 20.82
C LYS A 124 -5.50 -27.16 20.67
N ALA A 125 -6.51 -27.41 21.49
CA ALA A 125 -7.32 -28.64 21.41
C ALA A 125 -7.97 -28.81 20.02
N LEU A 126 -8.51 -27.73 19.44
CA LEU A 126 -9.06 -27.75 18.08
C LEU A 126 -7.98 -28.12 17.04
N VAL A 127 -6.80 -27.50 17.12
CA VAL A 127 -5.68 -27.81 16.21
C VAL A 127 -5.29 -29.29 16.31
N TRP A 128 -5.13 -29.83 17.52
CA TRP A 128 -4.74 -31.23 17.74
C TRP A 128 -5.79 -32.24 17.25
N GLN A 129 -7.08 -31.89 17.32
CA GLN A 129 -8.14 -32.77 16.84
C GLN A 129 -8.30 -32.72 15.31
N SER A 130 -7.86 -31.64 14.66
CA SER A 130 -8.02 -31.43 13.21
C SER A 130 -7.40 -32.55 12.36
N GLN A 131 -7.95 -32.74 11.16
CA GLN A 131 -7.38 -33.64 10.16
C GLN A 131 -5.97 -33.20 9.73
N ALA A 132 -5.69 -31.90 9.74
CA ALA A 132 -4.36 -31.39 9.42
C ALA A 132 -3.30 -31.89 10.40
N PHE A 133 -3.65 -31.97 11.69
CA PHE A 133 -2.77 -32.55 12.71
C PHE A 133 -2.64 -34.07 12.55
N GLN A 134 -3.75 -34.77 12.33
CA GLN A 134 -3.72 -36.22 12.12
C GLN A 134 -2.86 -36.63 10.93
N ASP A 135 -2.89 -35.85 9.83
CA ASP A 135 -2.11 -36.12 8.63
C ASP A 135 -0.61 -35.82 8.81
N SER A 136 -0.25 -34.82 9.62
CA SER A 136 1.14 -34.36 9.76
C SER A 136 1.43 -33.79 11.17
N PRO A 137 1.49 -34.65 12.20
CA PRO A 137 1.59 -34.20 13.60
C PRO A 137 2.83 -33.36 13.88
N SER A 138 4.02 -33.85 13.50
CA SER A 138 5.30 -33.18 13.79
C SER A 138 5.41 -31.80 13.16
N GLU A 139 4.90 -31.62 11.95
CA GLU A 139 4.90 -30.33 11.27
C GLU A 139 3.92 -29.34 11.91
N MET A 140 2.74 -29.82 12.32
CA MET A 140 1.74 -28.99 12.98
C MET A 140 2.18 -28.59 14.40
N GLU A 141 2.85 -29.47 15.14
CA GLU A 141 3.48 -29.16 16.43
C GLU A 141 4.56 -28.08 16.26
N ALA A 142 5.49 -28.26 15.31
CA ALA A 142 6.54 -27.27 15.05
C ALA A 142 5.97 -25.91 14.63
N LEU A 143 4.91 -25.89 13.83
CA LEU A 143 4.22 -24.65 13.45
C LEU A 143 3.56 -23.99 14.65
N TRP A 144 2.81 -24.74 15.45
CA TRP A 144 2.16 -24.24 16.66
C TRP A 144 3.18 -23.67 17.65
N ASP A 145 4.27 -24.39 17.90
CA ASP A 145 5.31 -23.96 18.84
C ASP A 145 6.03 -22.69 18.33
N SER A 146 6.15 -22.51 17.02
CA SER A 146 6.78 -21.31 16.44
C SER A 146 5.97 -20.02 16.63
N CYS A 147 4.65 -20.10 16.79
CA CYS A 147 3.79 -18.90 16.80
C CYS A 147 2.85 -18.78 17.99
N SER A 148 2.51 -19.86 18.70
CA SER A 148 1.43 -19.87 19.69
C SER A 148 1.63 -18.90 20.86
N THR A 149 2.87 -18.70 21.32
CA THR A 149 3.19 -17.71 22.37
C THR A 149 2.89 -16.30 21.89
N LEU A 150 3.39 -15.92 20.71
CA LEU A 150 3.18 -14.59 20.14
C LEU A 150 1.74 -14.38 19.65
N LEU A 151 1.05 -15.45 19.23
CA LEU A 151 -0.34 -15.42 18.78
C LEU A 151 -1.30 -14.85 19.84
N PHE A 152 -1.04 -15.11 21.13
CA PHE A 152 -1.87 -14.67 22.25
C PHE A 152 -1.22 -13.61 23.14
N SER A 153 0.07 -13.31 22.95
CA SER A 153 0.77 -12.34 23.80
C SER A 153 0.36 -10.90 23.50
N LEU A 154 0.11 -10.16 24.59
CA LEU A 154 -0.20 -8.73 24.63
C LEU A 154 0.77 -8.02 25.59
N GLU A 155 2.03 -8.42 25.60
CA GLU A 155 3.10 -7.63 26.22
C GLU A 155 3.12 -6.23 25.60
N ASP A 156 3.53 -5.22 26.38
CA ASP A 156 3.37 -3.82 25.99
C ASP A 156 4.04 -3.47 24.65
N GLN A 157 5.24 -4.02 24.39
CA GLN A 157 5.95 -3.83 23.13
C GLN A 157 5.26 -4.49 21.93
N GLN A 158 4.36 -5.44 22.14
CA GLN A 158 3.69 -6.19 21.07
C GLN A 158 2.32 -5.62 20.72
N LYS A 159 1.83 -4.61 21.44
CA LYS A 159 0.46 -4.09 21.22
C LYS A 159 0.32 -3.28 19.93
N GLN A 160 1.42 -2.76 19.40
CA GLN A 160 1.44 -1.89 18.23
C GLN A 160 2.71 -2.10 17.40
N LEU A 161 2.68 -1.69 16.13
CA LEU A 161 3.89 -1.61 15.34
C LEU A 161 4.75 -0.41 15.74
N GLY A 162 6.06 -0.56 15.67
CA GLY A 162 6.99 0.49 16.09
C GLY A 162 8.46 0.04 16.12
N LEU A 163 9.36 1.00 16.34
CA LEU A 163 10.80 0.81 16.49
C LEU A 163 11.23 0.80 17.96
N GLY A 164 12.23 -0.04 18.28
CA GLY A 164 12.79 -0.16 19.63
C GLY A 164 11.71 -0.53 20.66
N ASP A 165 11.67 0.19 21.77
CA ASP A 165 10.73 -0.09 22.86
C ASP A 165 9.28 0.33 22.55
N LYS A 166 9.04 1.01 21.41
CA LYS A 166 7.71 1.53 21.05
C LYS A 166 6.80 0.48 20.43
N GLY A 167 7.32 -0.63 19.90
CA GLY A 167 6.51 -1.59 19.17
C GLY A 167 7.30 -2.71 18.51
N VAL A 168 6.61 -3.51 17.69
CA VAL A 168 7.21 -4.54 16.84
C VAL A 168 7.33 -4.04 15.41
N THR A 169 8.42 -4.40 14.73
CA THR A 169 8.54 -4.21 13.28
C THR A 169 9.40 -5.33 12.70
N THR A 170 9.15 -5.69 11.45
CA THR A 170 10.01 -6.62 10.70
C THR A 170 10.68 -5.98 9.49
N TYR A 171 10.50 -4.66 9.28
CA TYR A 171 11.34 -3.85 8.38
C TYR A 171 12.76 -3.70 8.92
N PHE A 172 12.89 -3.78 10.24
CA PHE A 172 14.14 -3.76 10.98
C PHE A 172 14.30 -5.01 11.83
N SER A 173 15.53 -5.43 12.12
CA SER A 173 15.76 -6.41 13.19
C SER A 173 15.39 -5.81 14.55
N GLY A 174 14.89 -6.62 15.49
CA GLY A 174 14.34 -6.14 16.78
C GLY A 174 15.34 -5.46 17.73
N ASN A 175 16.61 -5.38 17.36
CA ASN A 175 17.66 -4.63 18.06
C ASN A 175 17.99 -3.28 17.42
N CYS A 176 17.22 -2.85 16.41
CA CYS A 176 17.36 -1.54 15.78
C CYS A 176 16.57 -0.47 16.56
N CYS A 177 17.16 0.72 16.68
CA CYS A 177 16.52 1.93 17.20
C CYS A 177 16.36 2.99 16.10
N LEU A 178 15.83 4.16 16.46
CA LEU A 178 15.60 5.26 15.51
C LEU A 178 16.92 5.76 14.90
N GLU A 179 17.99 5.81 15.71
CA GLU A 179 19.33 6.22 15.27
C GLU A 179 19.89 5.28 14.20
N ASP A 180 19.59 3.98 14.30
CA ASP A 180 19.99 3.00 13.30
C ASP A 180 19.24 3.22 11.97
N ALA A 181 17.96 3.56 12.05
CA ALA A 181 17.14 3.86 10.87
C ALA A 181 17.60 5.14 10.16
N GLU A 182 17.89 6.21 10.91
CA GLU A 182 18.44 7.45 10.38
C GLU A 182 19.82 7.25 9.74
N LEU A 183 20.69 6.48 10.37
CA LEU A 183 22.02 6.16 9.83
C LEU A 183 21.91 5.37 8.53
N ALA A 184 21.03 4.36 8.49
CA ALA A 184 20.79 3.60 7.28
C ALA A 184 20.21 4.47 6.16
N GLN A 185 19.31 5.41 6.47
CA GLN A 185 18.78 6.33 5.47
C GLN A 185 19.89 7.23 4.89
N LYS A 186 20.76 7.80 5.74
CA LYS A 186 21.93 8.58 5.26
C LYS A 186 22.85 7.76 4.37
N PHE A 187 23.06 6.48 4.70
CA PHE A 187 23.83 5.56 3.87
C PHE A 187 23.17 5.34 2.51
N LEU A 188 21.86 5.01 2.50
CA LEU A 188 21.07 4.79 1.29
C LEU A 188 21.11 6.01 0.36
N ASP A 189 20.89 7.20 0.91
CA ASP A 189 20.98 8.48 0.21
C ASP A 189 22.37 8.68 -0.41
N SER A 190 23.44 8.42 0.35
CA SER A 190 24.83 8.55 -0.15
C SER A 190 25.16 7.65 -1.33
N LYS A 191 24.37 6.57 -1.51
CA LYS A 191 24.51 5.62 -2.61
C LYS A 191 23.46 5.82 -3.70
N ASN A 192 22.55 6.78 -3.59
CA ASN A 192 21.39 6.90 -4.46
C ASN A 192 20.62 5.57 -4.55
N LEU A 193 20.42 4.90 -3.41
CA LEU A 193 19.71 3.65 -3.32
C LEU A 193 18.38 3.89 -2.60
N SER A 194 17.27 3.58 -3.25
CA SER A 194 15.94 3.72 -2.66
C SER A 194 15.74 2.73 -1.50
N ALA A 195 15.03 3.17 -0.45
CA ALA A 195 14.65 2.35 0.69
C ALA A 195 13.44 1.44 0.43
N TYR A 196 12.60 1.72 -0.57
CA TYR A 196 11.27 1.13 -0.71
C TYR A 196 11.24 -0.41 -0.71
N ASN A 197 12.17 -1.05 -1.43
CA ASN A 197 12.24 -2.51 -1.52
C ASN A 197 13.31 -3.10 -0.58
N THR A 198 13.62 -2.44 0.53
CA THR A 198 14.72 -2.82 1.43
C THR A 198 14.25 -3.12 2.85
N ARG A 199 15.02 -3.94 3.57
CA ARG A 199 14.97 -4.11 5.02
C ARG A 199 16.35 -3.92 5.65
N LEU A 200 16.38 -3.57 6.94
CA LEU A 200 17.62 -3.33 7.68
C LEU A 200 17.82 -4.34 8.80
N PHE A 201 18.95 -5.05 8.80
CA PHE A 201 19.33 -5.97 9.88
C PHE A 201 20.62 -5.50 10.54
N LYS A 202 20.59 -5.30 11.85
CA LYS A 202 21.74 -4.93 12.66
C LYS A 202 22.40 -6.18 13.24
N ASN A 203 23.60 -6.48 12.76
CA ASN A 203 24.40 -7.60 13.22
C ASN A 203 25.19 -7.19 14.48
N LYS A 204 25.06 -7.96 15.56
CA LYS A 204 25.95 -7.80 16.73
C LYS A 204 27.33 -8.34 16.36
N SER A 205 28.33 -7.45 16.29
CA SER A 205 29.74 -7.81 16.14
C SER A 205 30.51 -7.17 17.29
N GLU A 206 31.54 -7.86 17.82
CA GLU A 206 32.38 -7.42 18.95
C GLU A 206 33.33 -6.24 18.58
N GLY A 207 32.94 -5.41 17.61
CA GLY A 207 33.70 -4.29 17.06
C GLY A 207 32.78 -3.20 16.52
N LYS A 208 33.03 -2.71 15.31
CA LYS A 208 32.18 -1.72 14.62
C LYS A 208 30.77 -2.28 14.39
N ALA A 209 29.74 -1.45 14.57
CA ALA A 209 28.36 -1.83 14.24
C ALA A 209 28.27 -2.20 12.75
N SER A 210 27.59 -3.31 12.48
CA SER A 210 27.46 -3.87 11.12
C SER A 210 25.99 -3.96 10.76
N TYR A 211 25.65 -3.43 9.59
CA TYR A 211 24.29 -3.38 9.07
C TYR A 211 24.21 -4.15 7.75
N GLU A 212 23.12 -4.88 7.56
CA GLU A 212 22.73 -5.49 6.30
C GLU A 212 21.50 -4.76 5.76
N VAL A 213 21.64 -4.14 4.59
CA VAL A 213 20.52 -3.63 3.79
C VAL A 213 20.17 -4.72 2.79
N ARG A 214 19.04 -5.38 2.99
CA ARG A 214 18.60 -6.51 2.14
C ARG A 214 17.54 -6.05 1.15
N LEU A 215 17.82 -6.19 -0.14
CA LEU A 215 16.89 -5.89 -1.21
C LEU A 215 15.96 -7.08 -1.50
N ALA A 216 14.69 -6.79 -1.78
CA ALA A 216 13.74 -7.76 -2.29
C ALA A 216 14.01 -8.10 -3.76
N SER A 217 14.30 -9.36 -4.05
CA SER A 217 14.61 -9.83 -5.41
C SER A 217 14.48 -11.34 -5.54
N ALA A 218 14.15 -11.83 -6.74
CA ALA A 218 14.17 -13.27 -7.04
C ALA A 218 15.60 -13.85 -7.07
N VAL A 219 16.56 -13.06 -7.56
CA VAL A 219 17.98 -13.42 -7.57
C VAL A 219 18.56 -13.26 -6.16
N GLN A 220 19.31 -14.28 -5.71
CA GLN A 220 19.95 -14.31 -4.39
C GLN A 220 21.47 -14.10 -4.46
N LYS A 221 22.07 -14.09 -5.65
CA LYS A 221 23.51 -13.93 -5.81
C LYS A 221 23.89 -12.47 -5.66
N ASP A 222 24.76 -12.11 -4.73
CA ASP A 222 25.20 -10.72 -4.51
C ASP A 222 26.19 -10.19 -5.55
N CYS A 223 26.32 -10.87 -6.70
CA CYS A 223 27.12 -10.43 -7.84
C CYS A 223 26.24 -10.20 -9.06
N ALA A 224 26.71 -9.36 -10.00
CA ALA A 224 26.01 -9.11 -11.26
C ALA A 224 25.74 -10.43 -12.00
N VAL A 225 24.48 -10.62 -12.40
CA VAL A 225 24.07 -11.77 -13.21
C VAL A 225 23.80 -11.37 -14.66
N GLU A 226 23.79 -12.33 -15.57
CA GLU A 226 23.56 -12.08 -17.00
C GLU A 226 22.19 -11.39 -17.21
N GLY A 227 22.19 -10.25 -17.90
CA GLY A 227 21.00 -9.40 -18.11
C GLY A 227 20.75 -8.34 -17.02
N GLU A 228 21.55 -8.31 -15.95
CA GLU A 228 21.52 -7.24 -14.95
C GLU A 228 22.48 -6.10 -15.32
N GLY A 229 22.09 -4.86 -15.02
CA GLY A 229 23.00 -3.70 -15.05
C GLY A 229 24.02 -3.70 -13.91
N GLU A 230 24.49 -2.51 -13.51
CA GLU A 230 25.37 -2.37 -12.35
C GLU A 230 24.64 -2.73 -11.04
N THR A 231 25.13 -3.76 -10.34
CA THR A 231 24.63 -4.12 -9.02
C THR A 231 25.19 -3.19 -7.94
N ARG A 232 24.36 -2.84 -6.96
CA ARG A 232 24.78 -2.13 -5.74
C ARG A 232 25.05 -3.08 -4.57
N CYS A 233 24.98 -4.39 -4.80
CA CYS A 233 25.34 -5.38 -3.79
C CYS A 233 26.85 -5.32 -3.51
N GLY A 234 27.22 -5.38 -2.24
CA GLY A 234 28.60 -5.25 -1.82
C GLY A 234 28.76 -4.75 -0.39
N ARG A 235 30.02 -4.64 0.03
CA ARG A 235 30.39 -4.13 1.34
C ARG A 235 30.90 -2.69 1.24
N TYR A 236 30.44 -1.85 2.15
CA TYR A 236 30.72 -0.43 2.19
C TYR A 236 31.10 -0.01 3.60
N ASP A 237 32.19 0.73 3.73
CA ASP A 237 32.48 1.48 4.95
C ASP A 237 31.74 2.83 4.87
N PHE A 238 30.93 3.12 5.89
CA PHE A 238 30.19 4.36 6.00
C PHE A 238 30.28 4.85 7.45
N GLU A 239 30.92 6.01 7.63
CA GLU A 239 31.30 6.53 8.94
C GLU A 239 32.10 5.47 9.74
N ASP A 240 31.71 5.22 11.00
CA ASP A 240 32.33 4.21 11.85
C ASP A 240 31.65 2.82 11.78
N CYS A 241 30.81 2.60 10.77
CA CYS A 241 30.03 1.39 10.59
C CYS A 241 30.33 0.69 9.25
N VAL A 242 29.97 -0.59 9.18
CA VAL A 242 30.04 -1.39 7.96
C VAL A 242 28.63 -1.67 7.47
N PHE A 243 28.35 -1.32 6.22
CA PHE A 243 27.11 -1.65 5.53
C PHE A 243 27.35 -2.74 4.49
N THR A 244 26.53 -3.79 4.53
CA THR A 244 26.48 -4.81 3.47
C THR A 244 25.15 -4.67 2.76
N VAL A 245 25.21 -4.39 1.47
CA VAL A 245 24.03 -4.42 0.60
C VAL A 245 23.95 -5.83 0.03
N SER A 246 22.93 -6.58 0.44
CA SER A 246 22.63 -7.94 -0.02
C SER A 246 21.28 -7.95 -0.72
N ARG A 247 20.95 -9.04 -1.41
CA ARG A 247 19.65 -9.21 -2.05
C ARG A 247 19.08 -10.62 -1.86
N GLY A 248 17.89 -10.86 -2.40
CA GLY A 248 17.21 -12.15 -2.29
C GLY A 248 16.13 -12.18 -1.22
N ASP A 249 15.73 -11.02 -0.68
CA ASP A 249 14.56 -11.01 0.20
C ASP A 249 13.32 -11.46 -0.57
N TYR A 250 12.51 -12.29 0.07
CA TYR A 250 11.29 -12.86 -0.52
C TYR A 250 11.52 -13.60 -1.85
N ALA A 251 12.72 -14.12 -2.12
CA ALA A 251 13.13 -14.59 -3.45
C ALA A 251 12.16 -15.56 -4.14
N TYR A 252 11.59 -16.52 -3.39
CA TYR A 252 10.60 -17.43 -3.95
C TYR A 252 9.31 -16.71 -4.41
N LEU A 253 8.82 -15.77 -3.60
CA LEU A 253 7.63 -14.98 -3.92
C LEU A 253 7.91 -14.03 -5.09
N MET A 254 9.04 -13.31 -5.07
CA MET A 254 9.44 -12.40 -6.15
C MET A 254 9.61 -13.14 -7.49
N LYS A 255 10.12 -14.38 -7.46
CA LYS A 255 10.16 -15.25 -8.64
C LYS A 255 8.76 -15.56 -9.16
N LYS A 256 7.80 -15.89 -8.28
CA LYS A 256 6.41 -16.17 -8.68
C LYS A 256 5.70 -14.93 -9.22
N VAL A 257 5.96 -13.76 -8.65
CA VAL A 257 5.48 -12.46 -9.15
C VAL A 257 6.00 -12.26 -10.58
N SER A 258 7.32 -12.29 -10.78
CA SER A 258 7.97 -12.12 -12.09
C SER A 258 7.45 -13.13 -13.14
N GLU A 259 7.37 -14.42 -12.81
CA GLU A 259 6.84 -15.47 -13.71
C GLU A 259 5.40 -15.21 -14.17
N ASN A 260 4.55 -14.59 -13.33
CA ASN A 260 3.18 -14.26 -13.72
C ASN A 260 3.10 -12.95 -14.51
N LEU A 261 3.96 -11.97 -14.23
CA LEU A 261 4.04 -10.74 -15.03
C LEU A 261 4.47 -11.04 -16.47
N GLU A 262 5.44 -11.94 -16.67
CA GLU A 262 5.85 -12.39 -18.00
C GLU A 262 4.70 -13.10 -18.75
N LYS A 263 3.85 -13.87 -18.05
CA LYS A 263 2.66 -14.47 -18.68
C LYS A 263 1.57 -13.44 -18.98
N ALA A 264 1.41 -12.43 -18.12
CA ALA A 264 0.49 -11.34 -18.37
C ALA A 264 0.91 -10.54 -19.62
N LYS A 265 2.22 -10.38 -19.84
CA LYS A 265 2.78 -9.67 -21.01
C LYS A 265 2.27 -10.21 -22.34
N ASP A 266 2.15 -11.54 -22.49
CA ASP A 266 1.63 -12.19 -23.70
C ASP A 266 0.19 -11.78 -24.03
N HIS A 267 -0.54 -11.23 -23.05
CA HIS A 267 -1.93 -10.81 -23.18
C HIS A 267 -2.12 -9.28 -23.12
N ALA A 268 -1.05 -8.50 -22.92
CA ALA A 268 -1.08 -7.04 -22.82
C ALA A 268 -1.73 -6.37 -24.05
N ALA A 269 -2.56 -5.35 -23.85
CA ALA A 269 -3.37 -4.73 -24.91
C ALA A 269 -2.56 -3.85 -25.87
N ASN A 270 -1.45 -3.26 -25.40
CA ASN A 270 -0.61 -2.35 -26.18
C ASN A 270 0.87 -2.44 -25.75
N GLU A 271 1.75 -1.73 -26.44
CA GLU A 271 3.20 -1.75 -26.18
C GLU A 271 3.57 -1.11 -24.83
N ASN A 272 2.84 -0.09 -24.34
CA ASN A 272 3.10 0.49 -23.03
C ASN A 272 2.89 -0.57 -21.93
N GLN A 273 1.80 -1.34 -22.01
CA GLN A 273 1.53 -2.43 -21.08
C GLN A 273 2.56 -3.55 -21.16
N LYS A 274 3.09 -3.86 -22.35
CA LYS A 274 4.17 -4.85 -22.46
C LYS A 274 5.43 -4.35 -21.76
N ARG A 275 5.86 -3.13 -22.10
CA ARG A 275 7.08 -2.54 -21.55
C ARG A 275 7.00 -2.34 -20.05
N MET A 276 5.86 -1.86 -19.50
CA MET A 276 5.73 -1.73 -18.05
C MET A 276 5.88 -3.08 -17.34
N LEU A 277 5.31 -4.15 -17.90
CA LEU A 277 5.40 -5.49 -17.30
C LEU A 277 6.80 -6.09 -17.40
N GLU A 278 7.54 -5.82 -18.48
CA GLU A 278 8.94 -6.21 -18.60
C GLU A 278 9.80 -5.53 -17.55
N GLU A 279 9.62 -4.23 -17.36
CA GLU A 279 10.36 -3.45 -16.35
C GLU A 279 9.99 -3.85 -14.92
N TYR A 280 8.71 -4.14 -14.64
CA TYR A 280 8.30 -4.68 -13.34
C TYR A 280 8.88 -6.09 -13.10
N ALA A 281 8.86 -6.96 -14.12
CA ALA A 281 9.47 -8.28 -14.02
C ALA A 281 10.98 -8.18 -13.73
N GLN A 282 11.70 -7.25 -14.38
CA GLN A 282 13.11 -6.96 -14.08
C GLN A 282 13.30 -6.44 -12.66
N SER A 283 12.47 -5.50 -12.21
CA SER A 283 12.51 -4.97 -10.84
C SER A 283 12.41 -6.08 -9.80
N PHE A 284 11.41 -6.96 -9.89
CA PHE A 284 11.27 -8.08 -8.93
C PHE A 284 12.33 -9.15 -9.10
N THR A 285 12.91 -9.30 -10.30
CA THR A 285 13.96 -10.30 -10.53
C THR A 285 15.27 -9.87 -9.89
N PHE A 286 15.69 -8.62 -10.09
CA PHE A 286 17.01 -8.12 -9.67
C PHE A 286 17.00 -7.24 -8.42
N GLY A 287 15.85 -6.74 -8.01
CA GLY A 287 15.69 -5.78 -6.91
C GLY A 287 15.90 -4.33 -7.32
N SER A 288 15.65 -3.97 -8.59
CA SER A 288 15.93 -2.63 -9.13
C SER A 288 14.72 -1.70 -9.06
N ILE A 289 14.78 -0.71 -8.16
CA ILE A 289 13.79 0.38 -8.11
C ILE A 289 13.83 1.24 -9.37
N GLU A 290 14.99 1.38 -10.02
CA GLU A 290 15.09 2.14 -11.27
C GLU A 290 14.29 1.47 -12.40
N ALA A 291 14.30 0.13 -12.47
CA ALA A 291 13.41 -0.60 -13.37
C ALA A 291 11.93 -0.39 -12.99
N HIS A 292 11.60 -0.37 -11.69
CA HIS A 292 10.22 -0.09 -11.25
C HIS A 292 9.75 1.32 -11.65
N LYS A 293 10.63 2.32 -11.53
CA LYS A 293 10.39 3.70 -11.99
C LYS A 293 10.16 3.73 -13.51
N GLU A 294 10.99 3.05 -14.29
CA GLU A 294 10.82 2.98 -15.75
C GLU A 294 9.50 2.29 -16.14
N GLY A 295 9.14 1.19 -15.47
CA GLY A 295 7.83 0.57 -15.65
C GLY A 295 6.67 1.52 -15.33
N SER A 296 6.82 2.30 -14.26
CA SER A 296 5.83 3.31 -13.84
C SER A 296 5.67 4.42 -14.88
N ARG A 297 6.74 4.83 -15.58
CA ARG A 297 6.66 5.77 -16.71
C ARG A 297 5.81 5.23 -17.86
N PHE A 298 5.99 3.96 -18.24
CA PHE A 298 5.14 3.33 -19.27
C PHE A 298 3.70 3.20 -18.81
N TRP A 299 3.48 2.91 -17.54
CA TRP A 299 2.15 2.82 -16.96
C TRP A 299 1.42 4.18 -16.98
N ILE A 300 2.09 5.30 -16.69
CA ILE A 300 1.49 6.64 -16.82
C ILE A 300 1.10 6.95 -18.26
N LYS A 301 1.91 6.51 -19.23
CA LYS A 301 1.66 6.69 -20.67
C LYS A 301 0.52 5.82 -21.20
N ASP A 302 0.15 4.75 -20.49
CA ASP A 302 -1.01 3.92 -20.82
C ASP A 302 -2.31 4.57 -20.33
N LYS A 303 -2.99 5.32 -21.20
CA LYS A 303 -4.21 6.08 -20.85
C LYS A 303 -5.48 5.24 -21.06
N GLY A 304 -6.37 5.24 -20.07
CA GLY A 304 -7.66 4.55 -20.10
C GLY A 304 -7.65 3.06 -20.47
N PRO A 305 -6.79 2.19 -19.89
CA PRO A 305 -6.83 0.77 -20.19
C PRO A 305 -8.10 0.10 -19.64
N ILE A 306 -8.63 -0.92 -20.32
CA ILE A 306 -9.84 -1.64 -19.85
C ILE A 306 -9.56 -2.39 -18.53
N VAL A 307 -8.38 -2.98 -18.42
CA VAL A 307 -7.87 -3.60 -17.20
C VAL A 307 -6.70 -2.74 -16.73
N GLU A 308 -6.90 -2.05 -15.62
CA GLU A 308 -5.90 -1.21 -14.97
C GLU A 308 -5.25 -2.00 -13.83
N SER A 309 -3.96 -1.76 -13.61
CA SER A 309 -3.21 -2.47 -12.58
C SER A 309 -1.95 -1.73 -12.17
N TYR A 310 -1.54 -1.92 -10.92
CA TYR A 310 -0.24 -1.51 -10.42
C TYR A 310 0.26 -2.52 -9.39
N ILE A 311 1.58 -2.64 -9.24
CA ILE A 311 2.20 -3.65 -8.37
C ILE A 311 3.60 -3.22 -7.92
N GLY A 312 3.96 -3.45 -6.66
CA GLY A 312 5.29 -3.14 -6.13
C GLY A 312 5.33 -2.94 -4.63
N PHE A 313 6.42 -2.36 -4.17
CA PHE A 313 6.55 -1.81 -2.82
C PHE A 313 6.18 -0.32 -2.91
N ILE A 314 4.95 0.04 -2.57
CA ILE A 314 4.34 1.31 -3.03
C ILE A 314 4.12 2.32 -1.90
N GLU A 315 3.53 1.90 -0.80
CA GLU A 315 3.13 2.78 0.30
C GLU A 315 4.01 2.56 1.52
N SER A 316 4.50 3.64 2.15
CA SER A 316 5.45 3.55 3.27
C SER A 316 4.84 3.80 4.66
N TYR A 317 3.51 3.79 4.76
CA TYR A 317 2.79 4.13 6.01
C TYR A 317 3.16 3.25 7.22
N ARG A 318 3.46 1.96 6.98
CA ARG A 318 3.68 0.96 8.05
C ARG A 318 5.14 0.75 8.41
N ASP A 319 6.06 1.38 7.68
CA ASP A 319 7.45 1.50 8.14
C ASP A 319 7.48 2.51 9.29
N PRO A 320 7.92 2.14 10.51
CA PRO A 320 8.00 3.11 11.61
C PRO A 320 8.92 4.32 11.32
N PHE A 321 9.83 4.21 10.34
CA PHE A 321 10.64 5.33 9.85
C PHE A 321 10.01 6.03 8.63
N GLY A 322 9.11 5.36 7.89
CA GLY A 322 8.35 5.95 6.79
C GLY A 322 9.01 5.93 5.41
N SER A 323 10.09 5.17 5.18
CA SER A 323 10.79 5.16 3.88
C SER A 323 10.73 3.82 3.12
N ARG A 324 10.38 2.71 3.78
CA ARG A 324 10.25 1.39 3.17
C ARG A 324 8.81 1.13 2.77
N GLY A 325 8.61 0.58 1.57
CA GLY A 325 7.30 0.29 1.04
C GLY A 325 6.76 -1.05 1.53
N GLU A 326 5.49 -1.10 1.88
CA GLU A 326 4.73 -2.35 1.95
C GLU A 326 4.44 -2.86 0.53
N PHE A 327 4.46 -4.17 0.34
CA PHE A 327 4.09 -4.76 -0.94
C PHE A 327 2.56 -4.65 -1.15
N GLU A 328 2.15 -4.12 -2.29
CA GLU A 328 0.78 -4.20 -2.75
C GLU A 328 0.69 -4.44 -4.25
N GLY A 329 -0.47 -4.95 -4.67
CA GLY A 329 -0.80 -5.04 -6.08
C GLY A 329 -2.29 -5.10 -6.30
N PHE A 330 -2.78 -4.34 -7.27
CA PHE A 330 -4.19 -4.34 -7.62
C PHE A 330 -4.41 -4.61 -9.11
N VAL A 331 -5.59 -5.16 -9.40
CA VAL A 331 -6.15 -5.32 -10.73
C VAL A 331 -7.58 -4.85 -10.65
N ALA A 332 -7.94 -3.88 -11.47
CA ALA A 332 -9.26 -3.31 -11.51
C ALA A 332 -9.74 -3.12 -12.95
N VAL A 333 -11.04 -3.18 -13.16
CA VAL A 333 -11.66 -3.12 -14.47
C VAL A 333 -12.40 -1.79 -14.61
N VAL A 334 -12.19 -1.09 -15.72
CA VAL A 334 -12.89 0.17 -15.98
C VAL A 334 -14.39 -0.08 -16.08
N ASN A 335 -15.14 0.61 -15.23
CA ASN A 335 -16.58 0.66 -15.32
C ASN A 335 -16.97 1.72 -16.35
N LYS A 336 -17.27 1.28 -17.58
CA LYS A 336 -17.60 2.19 -18.70
C LYS A 336 -18.82 3.07 -18.43
N ALA A 337 -19.82 2.55 -17.71
CA ALA A 337 -21.04 3.30 -17.40
C ALA A 337 -20.76 4.44 -16.42
N MET A 338 -19.98 4.18 -15.37
CA MET A 338 -19.56 5.22 -14.42
C MET A 338 -18.56 6.20 -15.04
N SER A 339 -17.63 5.71 -15.86
CA SER A 339 -16.66 6.55 -16.55
C SER A 339 -17.33 7.53 -17.53
N GLU A 340 -18.46 7.16 -18.15
CA GLU A 340 -19.25 8.11 -18.97
C GLU A 340 -19.82 9.28 -18.13
N ARG A 341 -20.24 9.02 -16.89
CA ARG A 341 -20.73 10.08 -15.98
C ARG A 341 -19.60 11.04 -15.61
N PHE A 342 -18.43 10.51 -15.29
CA PHE A 342 -17.26 11.34 -15.00
C PHE A 342 -16.73 12.09 -16.21
N ALA A 343 -16.79 11.51 -17.41
CA ALA A 343 -16.44 12.23 -18.64
C ALA A 343 -17.31 13.47 -18.85
N LYS A 344 -18.61 13.41 -18.51
CA LYS A 344 -19.51 14.58 -18.52
C LYS A 344 -19.17 15.61 -17.44
N LEU A 345 -18.69 15.17 -16.29
CA LEU A 345 -18.20 16.06 -15.23
C LEU A 345 -16.93 16.78 -15.68
N VAL A 346 -15.97 16.05 -16.25
CA VAL A 346 -14.72 16.58 -16.81
C VAL A 346 -15.00 17.59 -17.93
N SER A 347 -15.95 17.31 -18.83
CA SER A 347 -16.35 18.28 -19.87
C SER A 347 -16.98 19.56 -19.31
N SER A 348 -17.50 19.50 -18.08
CA SER A 348 -18.11 20.63 -17.39
C SER A 348 -17.14 21.35 -16.43
N ALA A 349 -15.93 20.83 -16.24
CA ALA A 349 -14.98 21.36 -15.26
C ALA A 349 -14.60 22.82 -15.54
N GLU A 350 -14.41 23.20 -16.81
CA GLU A 350 -14.10 24.59 -17.19
C GLU A 350 -15.21 25.59 -16.80
N VAL A 351 -16.46 25.10 -16.66
CA VAL A 351 -17.61 25.90 -16.21
C VAL A 351 -17.71 25.92 -14.68
N LEU A 352 -17.27 24.85 -14.00
CA LEU A 352 -17.37 24.71 -12.54
C LEU A 352 -16.19 25.36 -11.79
N LEU A 353 -14.98 25.38 -12.36
CA LEU A 353 -13.80 25.97 -11.73
C LEU A 353 -13.97 27.45 -11.36
N PRO A 354 -14.61 28.31 -12.19
CA PRO A 354 -14.87 29.70 -11.81
C PRO A 354 -15.83 29.91 -10.63
N GLU A 355 -16.58 28.88 -10.24
CA GLU A 355 -17.49 28.93 -9.08
C GLU A 355 -16.73 28.72 -7.74
N LEU A 356 -15.45 28.33 -7.80
CA LEU A 356 -14.62 28.19 -6.60
C LEU A 356 -14.35 29.57 -5.97
N PRO A 357 -14.25 29.67 -4.63
CA PRO A 357 -14.26 30.94 -3.91
C PRO A 357 -12.90 31.67 -3.92
N TRP A 358 -12.12 31.56 -5.00
CA TRP A 358 -10.85 32.27 -5.18
C TRP A 358 -10.74 32.97 -6.53
N PRO A 359 -9.92 34.04 -6.64
CA PRO A 359 -9.70 34.74 -7.90
C PRO A 359 -9.05 33.86 -8.96
N LYS A 360 -9.30 34.17 -10.24
CA LYS A 360 -8.73 33.45 -11.39
C LYS A 360 -7.20 33.33 -11.36
N ASP A 361 -6.51 34.31 -10.78
CA ASP A 361 -5.03 34.31 -10.69
C ASP A 361 -4.48 33.20 -9.77
N PHE A 362 -5.31 32.65 -8.89
CA PHE A 362 -5.00 31.51 -8.02
C PHE A 362 -5.40 30.17 -8.65
N GLU A 363 -5.91 30.18 -9.87
CA GLU A 363 -6.24 28.97 -10.63
C GLU A 363 -5.19 28.70 -11.70
N LYS A 364 -5.04 27.43 -12.10
CA LYS A 364 -4.05 27.03 -13.12
C LYS A 364 -4.32 27.75 -14.45
N ASP A 365 -3.26 28.22 -15.11
CA ASP A 365 -3.39 28.99 -16.36
C ASP A 365 -4.05 28.17 -17.48
N ARG A 366 -3.84 26.85 -17.46
CA ARG A 366 -4.50 25.88 -18.33
C ARG A 366 -4.92 24.67 -17.51
N PHE A 367 -6.21 24.36 -17.53
CA PHE A 367 -6.71 23.12 -16.96
C PHE A 367 -6.36 21.96 -17.90
N LEU A 368 -5.46 21.09 -17.49
CA LEU A 368 -5.20 19.84 -18.20
C LEU A 368 -6.28 18.85 -17.78
N LEU A 369 -7.07 18.38 -18.75
CA LEU A 369 -8.12 17.39 -18.52
C LEU A 369 -7.48 16.12 -17.93
N PRO A 370 -7.73 15.80 -16.64
CA PRO A 370 -7.17 14.60 -16.05
C PRO A 370 -7.90 13.37 -16.58
N ASP A 371 -7.18 12.26 -16.70
CA ASP A 371 -7.76 10.95 -17.00
C ASP A 371 -8.46 10.45 -15.73
N PHE A 372 -9.77 10.70 -15.60
CA PHE A 372 -10.56 10.28 -14.46
C PHE A 372 -11.30 8.99 -14.77
N THR A 373 -10.91 7.89 -14.12
CA THR A 373 -11.48 6.57 -14.35
C THR A 373 -12.05 5.99 -13.08
N SER A 374 -13.27 5.46 -13.18
CA SER A 374 -13.90 4.68 -12.11
C SER A 374 -13.62 3.21 -12.37
N LEU A 375 -12.99 2.55 -11.39
CA LEU A 375 -12.60 1.16 -11.52
C LEU A 375 -13.35 0.28 -10.52
N ASP A 376 -13.70 -0.91 -10.97
CA ASP A 376 -14.19 -1.99 -10.10
C ASP A 376 -13.02 -2.93 -9.81
N VAL A 377 -12.62 -3.02 -8.54
CA VAL A 377 -11.52 -3.86 -8.09
C VAL A 377 -11.89 -5.33 -8.29
N LEU A 378 -11.05 -6.04 -9.04
CA LEU A 378 -11.09 -7.49 -9.14
C LEU A 378 -10.21 -8.15 -8.07
N THR A 379 -9.00 -7.60 -7.89
CA THR A 379 -8.02 -8.05 -6.90
C THR A 379 -7.35 -6.83 -6.29
N PHE A 380 -7.23 -6.80 -4.97
CA PHE A 380 -6.30 -5.94 -4.26
C PHE A 380 -5.61 -6.80 -3.21
N ALA A 381 -4.32 -7.05 -3.41
CA ALA A 381 -3.51 -7.86 -2.52
C ALA A 381 -2.58 -6.95 -1.74
N GLY A 382 -2.54 -7.12 -0.42
CA GLY A 382 -1.82 -6.26 0.51
C GLY A 382 -2.44 -6.38 1.90
N SER A 383 -2.20 -5.37 2.75
CA SER A 383 -2.75 -5.30 4.11
C SER A 383 -4.16 -4.65 4.18
N GLY A 384 -4.58 -3.96 3.13
CA GLY A 384 -5.86 -3.24 3.10
C GLY A 384 -6.29 -2.89 1.69
N ILE A 385 -7.54 -2.45 1.55
CA ILE A 385 -8.10 -2.01 0.26
C ILE A 385 -8.53 -0.55 0.42
N PRO A 386 -7.86 0.40 -0.26
CA PRO A 386 -8.20 1.81 -0.18
C PRO A 386 -9.49 2.11 -0.96
N ALA A 387 -10.06 3.28 -0.71
CA ALA A 387 -11.22 3.82 -1.43
C ALA A 387 -10.83 4.48 -2.77
N GLY A 388 -9.61 4.99 -2.84
CA GLY A 388 -9.03 5.65 -4.01
C GLY A 388 -7.51 5.64 -3.91
N ILE A 389 -6.83 5.88 -5.04
CA ILE A 389 -5.37 5.81 -5.14
C ILE A 389 -4.87 6.96 -6.02
N ASN A 390 -3.77 7.58 -5.61
CA ASN A 390 -3.02 8.57 -6.38
C ASN A 390 -1.57 8.09 -6.52
N ILE A 391 -1.21 7.59 -7.69
CA ILE A 391 0.07 6.90 -7.93
C ILE A 391 0.70 7.32 -9.28
N PRO A 392 2.02 7.19 -9.43
CA PRO A 392 2.98 6.53 -8.52
C PRO A 392 3.55 7.44 -7.44
N ASN A 393 3.96 6.91 -6.29
CA ASN A 393 4.62 7.66 -5.20
C ASN A 393 6.09 7.99 -5.48
N CYS A 394 6.47 8.08 -6.76
CA CYS A 394 7.87 8.15 -7.15
C CYS A 394 8.62 9.40 -6.66
N ASP A 395 7.88 10.38 -6.15
CA ASP A 395 8.37 11.67 -5.65
C ASP A 395 9.14 11.51 -4.33
N PHE A 396 8.79 10.50 -3.53
CA PHE A 396 9.40 10.22 -2.22
C PHE A 396 10.62 9.29 -2.28
N PHE A 397 11.06 8.89 -3.48
CA PHE A 397 12.30 8.12 -3.66
C PHE A 397 13.59 8.93 -3.36
N TRP A 398 13.47 10.22 -3.02
CA TRP A 398 14.58 11.15 -2.84
C TRP A 398 14.58 11.79 -1.45
N SER A 399 15.79 12.03 -0.93
CA SER A 399 16.05 12.65 0.36
C SER A 399 15.96 14.17 0.27
N TRP A 400 15.66 14.84 1.38
CA TRP A 400 15.56 16.32 1.45
C TRP A 400 16.84 17.04 0.99
N LYS A 401 17.99 16.34 1.03
CA LYS A 401 19.30 16.84 0.54
C LYS A 401 19.40 16.93 -0.99
N ASP A 402 18.62 16.14 -1.73
CA ASP A 402 18.60 16.14 -3.20
C ASP A 402 17.88 17.39 -3.76
N LEU A 403 17.17 18.11 -2.91
CA LEU A 403 16.53 19.38 -3.26
C LEU A 403 17.53 20.56 -3.33
N LEU A 404 18.73 20.42 -2.76
CA LEU A 404 19.67 21.53 -2.55
C LEU A 404 20.98 21.44 -3.35
N MET A 405 21.33 20.29 -3.93
CA MET A 405 22.61 20.12 -4.62
C MET A 405 22.45 19.28 -5.90
N THR A 406 22.80 19.89 -7.03
CA THR A 406 22.92 19.34 -8.41
C THR A 406 21.69 19.45 -9.31
N SER A 407 21.63 20.58 -9.98
CA SER A 407 20.74 21.01 -11.07
C SER A 407 20.91 20.22 -12.40
N ALA A 408 20.97 18.88 -12.37
CA ALA A 408 21.19 18.11 -13.61
C ALA A 408 20.59 16.69 -13.70
N ARG A 409 19.71 16.26 -12.79
CA ARG A 409 19.01 14.96 -12.92
C ARG A 409 17.59 14.94 -12.32
N HIS A 410 16.94 16.10 -12.29
CA HIS A 410 15.57 16.27 -11.79
C HIS A 410 14.58 16.11 -12.93
N ASP A 411 13.94 14.96 -13.00
CA ASP A 411 12.61 14.82 -13.60
C ASP A 411 11.83 13.83 -12.73
N ASP A 412 11.26 14.40 -11.67
CA ASP A 412 10.19 13.85 -10.85
C ASP A 412 9.11 13.29 -11.78
N ILE A 413 8.76 12.01 -11.66
CA ILE A 413 7.81 11.35 -12.59
C ILE A 413 6.46 12.07 -12.56
N ARG A 414 6.01 12.57 -11.40
CA ARG A 414 4.74 13.26 -11.27
C ARG A 414 4.78 14.65 -11.87
N GLN A 415 5.90 15.36 -11.78
CA GLN A 415 6.07 16.69 -12.40
C GLN A 415 6.40 16.65 -13.89
N SER A 416 7.18 15.66 -14.34
CA SER A 416 7.68 15.54 -15.72
C SER A 416 6.77 14.72 -16.63
N GLU A 417 6.14 13.65 -16.11
CA GLU A 417 5.34 12.71 -16.91
C GLU A 417 3.86 12.63 -16.47
N GLY A 418 3.57 12.95 -15.21
CA GLY A 418 2.22 13.01 -14.63
C GLY A 418 1.92 11.85 -13.66
N PHE A 419 0.66 11.75 -13.24
CA PHE A 419 0.15 10.72 -12.32
C PHE A 419 -1.25 10.27 -12.75
N LYS A 420 -1.75 9.18 -12.14
CA LYS A 420 -3.15 8.75 -12.31
C LYS A 420 -3.90 8.82 -10.98
N ASN A 421 -5.14 9.30 -11.05
CA ASN A 421 -6.09 9.27 -9.95
C ASN A 421 -7.12 8.18 -10.23
N VAL A 422 -7.35 7.33 -9.25
CA VAL A 422 -8.21 6.17 -9.38
C VAL A 422 -9.22 6.17 -8.24
N SER A 423 -10.51 6.10 -8.59
CA SER A 423 -11.60 5.86 -7.63
C SER A 423 -12.07 4.41 -7.74
N LEU A 424 -12.13 3.71 -6.60
CA LEU A 424 -12.49 2.28 -6.54
C LEU A 424 -13.98 2.11 -6.20
N GLY A 425 -14.82 2.15 -7.23
CA GLY A 425 -16.28 2.27 -7.11
C GLY A 425 -16.95 1.14 -6.32
N ASN A 426 -16.52 -0.11 -6.52
CA ASN A 426 -17.09 -1.25 -5.79
C ASN A 426 -16.60 -1.35 -4.33
N VAL A 427 -15.43 -0.80 -3.99
CA VAL A 427 -14.96 -0.69 -2.60
C VAL A 427 -15.77 0.37 -1.87
N LEU A 428 -15.99 1.51 -2.53
CA LEU A 428 -16.88 2.56 -2.06
C LEU A 428 -18.28 2.01 -1.78
N ALA A 429 -18.87 1.26 -2.73
CA ALA A 429 -20.17 0.63 -2.57
C ALA A 429 -20.27 -0.23 -1.28
N VAL A 430 -19.21 -0.96 -0.94
CA VAL A 430 -19.12 -1.76 0.28
C VAL A 430 -19.02 -0.89 1.54
N ALA A 431 -18.25 0.19 1.52
CA ALA A 431 -18.21 1.15 2.62
C ALA A 431 -19.60 1.73 2.95
N TYR A 432 -20.57 1.62 2.04
CA TYR A 432 -21.95 2.08 2.20
C TYR A 432 -22.95 1.03 2.67
N ALA A 433 -22.56 -0.23 2.82
CA ALA A 433 -23.39 -1.28 3.40
C ALA A 433 -23.51 -1.09 4.92
N THR A 434 -24.07 0.04 5.35
CA THR A 434 -24.23 0.40 6.76
C THR A 434 -25.59 -0.08 7.24
N GLN A 435 -25.57 -1.00 8.21
CA GLN A 435 -26.78 -1.40 8.94
C GLN A 435 -27.26 -0.22 9.79
N LYS A 436 -28.58 0.01 9.83
CA LYS A 436 -29.19 1.12 10.59
C LYS A 436 -28.75 1.15 12.06
N ASP A 437 -28.64 -0.02 12.67
CA ASP A 437 -28.25 -0.18 14.08
C ASP A 437 -26.77 0.18 14.34
N LYS A 438 -25.94 0.22 13.29
CA LYS A 438 -24.51 0.59 13.38
C LYS A 438 -24.26 2.07 13.13
N LEU A 439 -25.30 2.85 12.76
CA LEU A 439 -25.19 4.31 12.62
C LEU A 439 -25.19 4.97 14.00
N THR A 440 -24.01 5.32 14.47
CA THR A 440 -23.80 6.11 15.68
C THR A 440 -23.83 7.59 15.36
N PHE A 441 -24.17 8.42 16.36
CA PHE A 441 -24.17 9.89 16.28
C PHE A 441 -25.21 10.54 15.33
N LEU A 442 -26.17 9.77 14.80
CA LEU A 442 -27.32 10.28 14.05
C LEU A 442 -28.61 10.05 14.84
N ASP A 443 -29.51 11.03 14.77
CA ASP A 443 -30.88 10.88 15.23
C ASP A 443 -31.63 9.84 14.38
N GLU A 444 -32.61 9.14 14.97
CA GLU A 444 -33.35 8.06 14.27
C GLU A 444 -34.05 8.52 12.99
N GLU A 445 -34.46 9.79 12.94
CA GLU A 445 -35.13 10.40 11.78
C GLU A 445 -34.17 10.57 10.59
N ASP A 446 -32.88 10.81 10.86
CA ASP A 446 -31.85 11.03 9.83
C ASP A 446 -31.26 9.73 9.29
N LYS A 447 -31.33 8.63 10.06
CA LYS A 447 -30.73 7.35 9.67
C LYS A 447 -31.29 6.81 8.35
N ASP A 448 -32.61 6.90 8.15
CA ASP A 448 -33.24 6.41 6.92
C ASP A 448 -32.85 7.26 5.70
N MET A 449 -32.73 8.57 5.88
CA MET A 449 -32.25 9.49 4.84
C MET A 449 -30.78 9.23 4.52
N TYR A 450 -29.94 9.05 5.54
CA TYR A 450 -28.52 8.75 5.39
C TYR A 450 -28.30 7.45 4.61
N ILE A 451 -28.95 6.35 5.00
CA ILE A 451 -28.83 5.06 4.30
C ILE A 451 -29.21 5.20 2.82
N LYS A 452 -30.28 5.94 2.51
CA LYS A 452 -30.76 6.13 1.15
C LYS A 452 -29.79 6.95 0.28
N TRP A 453 -29.19 8.00 0.82
CA TRP A 453 -28.42 8.98 0.04
C TRP A 453 -26.91 8.90 0.20
N LYS A 454 -26.38 8.11 1.15
CA LYS A 454 -24.93 7.97 1.38
C LYS A 454 -24.17 7.58 0.11
N GLY A 455 -24.60 6.53 -0.59
CA GLY A 455 -23.97 6.07 -1.84
C GLY A 455 -23.95 7.17 -2.92
N PRO A 456 -25.12 7.68 -3.36
CA PRO A 456 -25.18 8.75 -4.36
C PRO A 456 -24.45 10.03 -3.98
N SER A 457 -24.55 10.49 -2.73
CA SER A 457 -23.86 11.70 -2.27
C SER A 457 -22.34 11.53 -2.26
N PHE A 458 -21.85 10.35 -1.93
CA PHE A 458 -20.41 10.07 -1.95
C PHE A 458 -19.86 9.97 -3.37
N GLU A 459 -20.61 9.40 -4.34
CA GLU A 459 -20.21 9.44 -5.76
C GLU A 459 -19.99 10.89 -6.24
N VAL A 460 -20.90 11.79 -5.83
CA VAL A 460 -20.75 13.23 -6.10
C VAL A 460 -19.53 13.79 -5.37
N GLN A 461 -19.38 13.50 -4.08
CA GLN A 461 -18.26 13.98 -3.26
C GLN A 461 -16.91 13.56 -3.84
N VAL A 462 -16.72 12.30 -4.22
CA VAL A 462 -15.46 11.80 -4.79
C VAL A 462 -15.18 12.42 -6.14
N GLY A 463 -16.18 12.46 -7.02
CA GLY A 463 -16.05 13.09 -8.32
C GLY A 463 -15.56 14.53 -8.22
N LEU A 464 -16.13 15.30 -7.29
CA LEU A 464 -15.72 16.69 -7.04
C LEU A 464 -14.37 16.77 -6.31
N HIS A 465 -14.14 15.93 -5.29
CA HIS A 465 -12.92 15.93 -4.46
C HIS A 465 -11.66 15.67 -5.30
N GLU A 466 -11.69 14.63 -6.14
CA GLU A 466 -10.53 14.26 -6.94
C GLU A 466 -10.32 15.20 -8.12
N LEU A 467 -11.40 15.60 -8.81
CA LEU A 467 -11.30 16.41 -10.04
C LEU A 467 -11.17 17.91 -9.76
N LEU A 468 -12.08 18.46 -8.95
CA LEU A 468 -12.18 19.90 -8.68
C LEU A 468 -11.57 20.28 -7.32
N GLY A 469 -11.34 19.33 -6.42
CA GLY A 469 -10.55 19.53 -5.20
C GLY A 469 -9.07 19.47 -5.53
N HIS A 470 -8.49 18.27 -5.62
CA HIS A 470 -7.06 18.09 -5.89
C HIS A 470 -6.61 18.62 -7.28
N GLY A 471 -7.50 18.61 -8.27
CA GLY A 471 -7.19 19.07 -9.62
C GLY A 471 -7.17 20.60 -9.81
N SER A 472 -7.70 21.39 -8.87
CA SER A 472 -7.77 22.85 -8.95
C SER A 472 -6.67 23.53 -8.14
N GLY A 473 -6.54 24.86 -8.28
CA GLY A 473 -5.59 25.67 -7.52
C GLY A 473 -4.17 25.69 -8.10
N LYS A 474 -3.58 26.88 -8.13
CA LYS A 474 -2.24 27.16 -8.64
C LYS A 474 -1.27 27.37 -7.49
N LEU A 475 -0.16 26.63 -7.49
CA LEU A 475 0.98 26.93 -6.63
C LEU A 475 1.86 27.98 -7.31
N PHE A 476 2.20 29.04 -6.58
CA PHE A 476 3.14 30.06 -7.05
C PHE A 476 4.57 29.61 -6.75
N VAL A 477 5.32 29.29 -7.80
CA VAL A 477 6.72 28.84 -7.69
C VAL A 477 7.63 29.85 -8.36
N GLN A 478 8.72 30.23 -7.68
CA GLN A 478 9.79 31.03 -8.28
C GLN A 478 10.83 30.10 -8.91
N VAL A 479 10.94 30.14 -10.24
CA VAL A 479 11.96 29.39 -10.98
C VAL A 479 13.24 30.23 -11.04
N SER A 480 14.40 29.63 -10.75
CA SER A 480 15.69 30.32 -10.67
C SER A 480 16.30 30.72 -12.02
N GLU A 481 15.63 30.45 -13.14
CA GLU A 481 16.03 30.93 -14.47
C GLU A 481 14.80 31.43 -15.22
N THR A 482 14.86 32.68 -15.68
CA THR A 482 13.90 33.26 -16.62
C THR A 482 14.17 32.75 -18.03
N PRO A 483 13.27 32.00 -18.68
CA PRO A 483 13.36 31.76 -20.11
C PRO A 483 12.91 33.03 -20.85
N ASP A 484 13.69 33.47 -21.85
CA ASP A 484 13.50 34.70 -22.65
C ASP A 484 12.19 34.78 -23.49
N HIS A 485 11.18 33.96 -23.21
CA HIS A 485 9.93 33.89 -23.98
C HIS A 485 8.65 34.16 -23.17
N TYR A 486 8.73 34.70 -21.96
CA TYR A 486 7.55 35.26 -21.30
C TYR A 486 7.45 36.77 -21.51
N PRO A 487 6.32 37.29 -22.03
CA PRO A 487 6.12 38.73 -22.17
C PRO A 487 6.25 39.42 -20.80
N SER A 488 6.95 40.56 -20.79
CA SER A 488 7.34 41.37 -19.63
C SER A 488 6.17 41.99 -18.83
N SER A 489 4.96 41.46 -18.97
CA SER A 489 3.77 41.81 -18.18
C SER A 489 3.53 40.90 -16.98
N THR A 490 4.25 39.78 -16.82
CA THR A 490 4.06 38.86 -15.69
C THR A 490 4.89 39.26 -14.46
N LYS A 491 4.69 40.49 -13.97
CA LYS A 491 4.93 40.79 -12.54
C LYS A 491 3.61 40.55 -11.83
N LEU A 492 3.34 39.30 -11.47
CA LEU A 492 2.13 38.91 -10.74
C LEU A 492 2.23 39.46 -9.30
N TYR A 493 1.48 40.52 -9.03
CA TYR A 493 1.18 40.99 -7.68
C TYR A 493 0.14 40.03 -7.08
N SER A 494 0.49 39.27 -6.04
CA SER A 494 -0.49 38.48 -5.30
C SER A 494 -1.27 39.36 -4.32
N TRP A 495 -2.59 39.36 -4.45
CA TRP A 495 -3.50 39.94 -3.44
C TRP A 495 -3.92 38.83 -2.48
N HIS A 496 -3.50 38.91 -1.21
CA HIS A 496 -4.01 38.05 -0.14
C HIS A 496 -5.41 38.52 0.26
N TYR A 497 -6.45 37.83 -0.23
CA TYR A 497 -7.86 38.22 -0.03
C TYR A 497 -8.29 38.21 1.44
N ALA A 498 -7.64 37.40 2.29
CA ALA A 498 -7.96 37.29 3.72
C ALA A 498 -7.41 38.43 4.60
N LEU A 499 -6.38 39.16 4.13
CA LEU A 499 -5.62 40.10 4.98
C LEU A 499 -5.57 41.54 4.46
N GLY A 500 -6.07 41.81 3.24
CA GLY A 500 -6.07 43.18 2.68
C GLY A 500 -4.67 43.80 2.56
N GLN A 501 -3.61 43.00 2.57
CA GLN A 501 -2.21 43.42 2.53
C GLN A 501 -1.44 42.65 1.45
N VAL A 502 -0.48 43.33 0.80
CA VAL A 502 0.50 42.70 -0.09
C VAL A 502 1.64 42.18 0.78
N ALA A 503 1.65 40.88 1.06
CA ALA A 503 2.74 40.21 1.75
C ALA A 503 3.40 39.18 0.82
N PHE A 504 4.73 39.18 0.78
CA PHE A 504 5.54 38.24 0.02
C PHE A 504 5.87 37.04 0.90
N SER A 505 5.20 35.91 0.68
CA SER A 505 5.59 34.61 1.23
C SER A 505 5.40 33.55 0.16
N TRP A 506 6.50 32.85 -0.17
CA TRP A 506 6.52 31.80 -1.19
C TRP A 506 6.89 30.48 -0.53
N PRO A 507 6.14 29.39 -0.77
CA PRO A 507 6.54 28.08 -0.27
C PRO A 507 7.72 27.52 -1.09
N PRO A 508 8.59 26.68 -0.49
CA PRO A 508 9.45 25.77 -1.25
C PRO A 508 8.58 24.82 -2.12
N PRO A 509 9.14 24.15 -3.14
CA PRO A 509 8.40 23.42 -4.17
C PRO A 509 7.54 22.22 -3.67
N ASN A 510 7.48 21.96 -2.37
CA ASN A 510 6.66 20.93 -1.75
C ASN A 510 5.70 21.55 -0.71
N PRO A 511 4.37 21.46 -0.89
CA PRO A 511 3.38 21.95 0.08
C PRO A 511 3.37 21.17 1.41
N ASP A 512 3.67 19.87 1.40
CA ASP A 512 3.71 19.05 2.63
C ASP A 512 4.89 19.41 3.54
N ALA A 513 5.97 19.95 2.98
CA ALA A 513 7.10 20.48 3.74
C ALA A 513 6.78 21.81 4.46
N PHE A 514 5.69 22.49 4.07
CA PHE A 514 5.29 23.78 4.64
C PHE A 514 4.09 23.65 5.60
N ILE A 515 3.21 22.67 5.38
CA ILE A 515 2.05 22.36 6.24
C ILE A 515 2.42 21.27 7.26
N GLY A 516 3.64 21.32 7.82
CA GLY A 516 3.96 20.56 9.01
C GLY A 516 3.06 21.02 10.16
N LEU A 517 2.47 20.07 10.89
CA LEU A 517 1.81 20.36 12.16
C LEU A 517 2.80 21.18 13.03
N PRO A 518 2.37 22.31 13.65
CA PRO A 518 3.21 22.98 14.61
C PRO A 518 3.54 21.99 15.72
N ASP A 519 4.83 21.83 16.00
CA ASP A 519 5.31 21.11 17.18
C ASP A 519 4.59 21.66 18.42
N GLY A 520 3.78 20.80 19.03
CA GLY A 520 3.33 20.87 20.42
C GLY A 520 2.63 22.15 20.89
N GLU A 521 1.31 22.05 21.08
CA GLU A 521 0.68 22.48 22.34
C GLU A 521 -0.70 21.81 22.52
N ALA A 522 -0.80 21.02 23.59
CA ALA A 522 -1.97 20.34 24.21
C ALA A 522 -2.63 19.15 23.51
#